data_AF-A0A1H1SPQ7-F1
#
_entry.id   AF-A0A1H1SPQ7-F1
#
_cell.length_a   1.000
_cell.length_b   1.000
_cell.length_c   1.000
_cell.angle_alpha   90.00
_cell.angle_beta   90.00
_cell.angle_gamma   90.00
#
_symmetry.space_group_name_H-M   'P 1'
#
loop_
_entity.id
_entity.type
_entity.pdbx_description
1 polymer ?
#
loop_
_entity_poly.entity_id
_entity_poly.type
_entity_poly.pdbx_seq_one_letter_code
_entity_poly.pdbx_strand_id
1 'polypeptide(L)'
;MKFNKISLPYVRVVLIFLIIIGITSCKYDRKEEKEQPENTKIEESSEAKSSNELISIVTNSMEFKTKDRWESGWKTIKYKNNSNETHFILFDKYPEGKTIKDAEREVGPPFQEGMDLINAGEIEKASEAFGKLPEWFQEVEYKGGVGLISAKSTAQSTIYLEPGTYIIECYVKMPNGVFHNTDGMSKQIEVIKADSLKLDLIEDYIIELDANKGIVFKEVVSPGEKTFKVEFGEQKLHENYVMSDVHLVWVDDGADISKLNSWMNWADPKGLQTPAPEGFKFLGGMQEMNKGGVGYFTVNLKSGNYALIAEVPDPQSKGLLKTFTVN
;
A
#
# COMPACT_ATOMS: atom_id res chain seq x y z
N MET A 1 -32.98 -59.26 37.82
CA MET A 1 -31.92 -58.37 38.35
C MET A 1 -31.64 -57.34 37.29
N LYS A 2 -32.35 -56.20 37.30
CA LYS A 2 -31.98 -54.90 37.91
C LYS A 2 -30.77 -54.27 37.18
N PHE A 3 -30.85 -53.11 36.52
CA PHE A 3 -31.95 -52.22 36.14
C PHE A 3 -31.52 -51.38 34.92
N ASN A 4 -32.42 -51.33 33.93
CA ASN A 4 -32.59 -50.27 32.93
C ASN A 4 -32.46 -48.84 33.49
N LYS A 5 -32.19 -47.87 32.60
CA LYS A 5 -33.17 -46.81 32.34
C LYS A 5 -33.10 -46.26 30.90
N ILE A 6 -34.09 -46.73 30.15
CA ILE A 6 -34.69 -46.18 28.93
C ILE A 6 -35.49 -44.92 29.32
N SER A 7 -35.55 -43.89 28.45
CA SER A 7 -36.81 -43.42 27.82
C SER A 7 -36.72 -42.01 27.18
N LEU A 8 -36.81 -42.00 25.85
CA LEU A 8 -37.50 -41.02 24.97
C LEU A 8 -38.98 -40.81 25.45
N PRO A 9 -39.88 -39.90 24.96
CA PRO A 9 -39.83 -39.15 23.69
C PRO A 9 -40.68 -37.82 23.55
N TYR A 10 -40.79 -37.32 22.29
CA TYR A 10 -41.83 -36.49 21.60
C TYR A 10 -42.45 -35.26 22.33
N VAL A 11 -42.69 -34.11 21.68
CA VAL A 11 -43.91 -33.79 20.91
C VAL A 11 -43.79 -32.37 20.29
N ARG A 12 -44.24 -32.21 19.04
CA ARG A 12 -44.53 -30.91 18.38
C ARG A 12 -45.88 -30.35 18.87
N VAL A 13 -45.97 -29.07 19.25
CA VAL A 13 -47.20 -28.26 19.16
C VAL A 13 -46.86 -26.80 18.84
N VAL A 14 -47.54 -26.27 17.82
CA VAL A 14 -47.59 -24.87 17.39
C VAL A 14 -48.60 -24.11 18.26
N LEU A 15 -48.32 -22.87 18.70
CA LEU A 15 -49.38 -21.89 18.96
C LEU A 15 -48.88 -20.44 18.92
N ILE A 16 -49.55 -19.68 18.05
CA ILE A 16 -49.48 -18.24 17.82
C ILE A 16 -50.17 -17.51 18.97
N PHE A 17 -49.59 -16.41 19.47
CA PHE A 17 -50.36 -15.35 20.15
C PHE A 17 -49.76 -13.97 19.85
N LEU A 18 -50.54 -13.19 19.10
CA LEU A 18 -50.44 -11.74 18.89
C LEU A 18 -51.37 -11.09 19.91
N ILE A 19 -50.86 -10.24 20.82
CA ILE A 19 -51.66 -9.20 21.49
C ILE A 19 -50.83 -7.93 21.64
N ILE A 20 -51.33 -6.89 20.97
CA ILE A 20 -51.04 -5.46 21.06
C ILE A 20 -51.66 -4.89 22.34
N ILE A 21 -51.01 -3.92 22.99
CA ILE A 21 -51.53 -2.76 23.77
C ILE A 21 -50.31 -2.17 24.51
N GLY A 22 -50.00 -0.88 24.59
CA GLY A 22 -50.61 0.34 24.08
C GLY A 22 -49.71 1.50 24.56
N ILE A 23 -49.31 2.39 23.65
CA ILE A 23 -48.51 3.57 23.97
C ILE A 23 -49.46 4.69 24.36
N THR A 24 -49.35 5.17 25.60
CA THR A 24 -50.13 6.28 26.13
C THR A 24 -49.61 7.62 25.59
N SER A 25 -50.52 8.28 24.87
CA SER A 25 -50.69 9.72 24.65
C SER A 25 -50.03 10.68 25.66
N CYS A 26 -49.40 11.73 25.12
CA CYS A 26 -49.58 13.10 25.60
C CYS A 26 -49.49 14.08 24.41
N LYS A 27 -50.65 14.53 23.93
CA LYS A 27 -50.84 15.76 23.15
C LYS A 27 -50.89 16.94 24.13
N TYR A 28 -50.27 18.05 23.76
CA TYR A 28 -50.68 19.37 24.27
C TYR A 28 -50.69 20.37 23.10
N ASP A 29 -51.88 20.89 22.82
CA ASP A 29 -52.17 21.95 21.85
C ASP A 29 -51.94 23.33 22.49
N ARG A 30 -51.38 24.30 21.74
CA ARG A 30 -52.11 25.53 21.37
C ARG A 30 -51.31 26.53 20.51
N LYS A 31 -51.95 26.84 19.38
CA LYS A 31 -52.24 28.14 18.74
C LYS A 31 -51.13 29.06 18.22
N GLU A 32 -51.33 29.36 16.94
CA GLU A 32 -50.72 30.31 16.02
C GLU A 32 -50.57 31.75 16.56
N GLU A 33 -49.46 32.38 16.20
CA GLU A 33 -49.42 33.81 15.87
C GLU A 33 -48.46 34.03 14.69
N LYS A 34 -48.88 34.85 13.73
CA LYS A 34 -48.23 35.10 12.45
C LYS A 34 -47.15 36.18 12.60
N GLU A 35 -45.97 35.95 12.04
CA GLU A 35 -45.10 37.00 11.51
C GLU A 35 -44.07 36.40 10.51
N GLN A 36 -43.92 37.05 9.36
CA GLN A 36 -42.86 36.85 8.36
C GLN A 36 -42.40 38.26 7.96
N PRO A 37 -41.16 38.49 7.48
CA PRO A 37 -39.91 37.75 7.69
C PRO A 37 -38.79 38.68 8.19
N GLU A 38 -37.93 38.22 9.10
CA GLU A 38 -36.63 38.87 9.33
C GLU A 38 -35.53 38.05 8.65
N ASN A 39 -34.76 38.76 7.84
CA ASN A 39 -33.71 38.25 6.97
C ASN A 39 -32.52 37.79 7.80
N THR A 40 -32.54 36.55 8.27
CA THR A 40 -31.35 35.92 8.86
C THR A 40 -30.82 34.88 7.90
N LYS A 41 -29.74 35.28 7.23
CA LYS A 41 -28.83 34.40 6.50
C LYS A 41 -28.39 33.30 7.48
N ILE A 42 -28.99 32.12 7.35
CA ILE A 42 -28.40 30.91 7.91
C ILE A 42 -27.23 30.63 6.99
N GLU A 43 -26.02 30.94 7.47
CA GLU A 43 -24.81 30.35 6.90
C GLU A 43 -25.01 28.84 6.99
N GLU A 44 -25.28 28.22 5.85
CA GLU A 44 -24.99 26.81 5.65
C GLU A 44 -23.53 26.64 6.01
N SER A 45 -23.29 26.13 7.22
CA SER A 45 -22.05 25.46 7.56
C SER A 45 -21.89 24.36 6.52
N SER A 46 -21.12 24.65 5.48
CA SER A 46 -20.57 23.64 4.60
C SER A 46 -19.64 22.81 5.47
N GLU A 47 -20.21 21.77 6.08
CA GLU A 47 -19.44 20.61 6.49
C GLU A 47 -18.71 20.16 5.23
N ALA A 48 -17.43 20.51 5.17
CA ALA A 48 -16.54 20.09 4.10
C ALA A 48 -16.65 18.57 4.06
N LYS A 49 -17.20 18.03 2.96
CA LYS A 49 -17.15 16.60 2.67
C LYS A 49 -15.68 16.22 2.61
N SER A 50 -15.19 15.69 3.73
CA SER A 50 -13.94 14.96 3.81
C SER A 50 -14.21 13.59 3.19
N SER A 51 -13.59 13.30 2.05
CA SER A 51 -13.57 11.92 1.56
C SER A 51 -12.29 11.65 0.77
N ASN A 52 -11.24 11.23 1.48
CA ASN A 52 -10.24 10.37 0.87
C ASN A 52 -10.98 9.11 0.42
N GLU A 53 -10.98 8.82 -0.89
CA GLU A 53 -11.62 7.60 -1.38
C GLU A 53 -10.80 6.39 -0.91
N LEU A 54 -11.45 5.48 -0.18
CA LEU A 54 -10.85 4.20 0.20
C LEU A 54 -10.95 3.23 -0.98
N ILE A 55 -9.80 2.95 -1.60
CA ILE A 55 -9.66 1.99 -2.69
C ILE A 55 -9.20 0.65 -2.13
N SER A 56 -9.85 -0.43 -2.53
CA SER A 56 -9.45 -1.80 -2.16
C SER A 56 -8.69 -2.44 -3.33
N ILE A 57 -7.46 -2.89 -3.06
CA ILE A 57 -6.71 -3.78 -3.97
C ILE A 57 -6.54 -5.12 -3.27
N VAL A 58 -6.75 -6.21 -4.01
CA VAL A 58 -6.62 -7.57 -3.48
C VAL A 58 -5.77 -8.43 -4.40
N THR A 59 -4.86 -9.19 -3.82
CA THR A 59 -4.09 -10.23 -4.51
C THR A 59 -4.38 -11.58 -3.87
N ASN A 60 -4.65 -12.62 -4.66
CA ASN A 60 -4.81 -13.99 -4.16
C ASN A 60 -3.70 -14.92 -4.66
N SER A 61 -3.17 -14.65 -5.85
CA SER A 61 -2.02 -15.29 -6.48
C SER A 61 -1.12 -14.23 -7.11
N MET A 62 -0.85 -14.28 -8.42
CA MET A 62 -0.03 -13.30 -9.17
C MET A 62 -0.93 -12.34 -9.94
N GLU A 63 -1.72 -11.54 -9.21
CA GLU A 63 -2.64 -10.58 -9.81
C GLU A 63 -2.96 -9.41 -8.89
N PHE A 64 -3.29 -8.25 -9.48
CA PHE A 64 -3.98 -7.17 -8.77
C PHE A 64 -5.46 -7.12 -9.14
N LYS A 65 -6.35 -7.21 -8.15
CA LYS A 65 -7.79 -7.01 -8.31
C LYS A 65 -8.22 -5.66 -7.77
N THR A 66 -8.62 -4.78 -8.67
CA THR A 66 -9.22 -3.46 -8.40
C THR A 66 -9.97 -2.97 -9.65
N LYS A 67 -10.64 -1.82 -9.55
CA LYS A 67 -11.33 -1.18 -10.69
C LYS A 67 -10.30 -0.65 -11.70
N ASP A 68 -10.68 -0.63 -12.98
CA ASP A 68 -9.83 -0.13 -14.08
C ASP A 68 -9.83 1.40 -14.19
N ARG A 69 -10.78 2.08 -13.54
CA ARG A 69 -10.92 3.55 -13.58
C ARG A 69 -11.11 4.13 -12.21
N TRP A 70 -10.27 5.07 -11.83
CA TRP A 70 -10.35 5.82 -10.58
C TRP A 70 -10.48 7.31 -10.87
N GLU A 71 -11.02 8.06 -9.93
CA GLU A 71 -11.01 9.52 -10.01
C GLU A 71 -9.65 10.09 -9.57
N SER A 72 -9.26 11.28 -10.02
CA SER A 72 -8.04 11.94 -9.53
C SER A 72 -8.20 12.43 -8.08
N GLY A 73 -7.08 12.77 -7.43
CA GLY A 73 -7.01 13.30 -6.07
C GLY A 73 -6.37 12.33 -5.07
N TRP A 74 -6.56 12.60 -3.78
CA TRP A 74 -6.06 11.75 -2.71
C TRP A 74 -6.81 10.41 -2.64
N LYS A 75 -6.06 9.31 -2.67
CA LYS A 75 -6.56 7.93 -2.57
C LYS A 75 -5.90 7.22 -1.42
N THR A 76 -6.72 6.68 -0.53
CA THR A 76 -6.26 5.73 0.48
C THR A 76 -6.43 4.33 -0.07
N ILE A 77 -5.32 3.66 -0.36
CA ILE A 77 -5.31 2.30 -0.86
C ILE A 77 -5.18 1.34 0.32
N LYS A 78 -6.17 0.47 0.49
CA LYS A 78 -6.11 -0.69 1.37
C LYS A 78 -5.75 -1.91 0.54
N TYR A 79 -4.51 -2.36 0.66
CA TYR A 79 -4.01 -3.53 -0.05
C TYR A 79 -4.11 -4.77 0.82
N LYS A 80 -4.84 -5.79 0.35
CA LYS A 80 -4.96 -7.10 0.99
C LYS A 80 -4.19 -8.15 0.19
N ASN A 81 -3.06 -8.58 0.75
CA ASN A 81 -2.30 -9.69 0.22
C ASN A 81 -2.81 -11.00 0.81
N ASN A 82 -3.70 -11.70 0.08
CA ASN A 82 -4.15 -13.05 0.45
C ASN A 82 -3.24 -14.15 -0.10
N SER A 83 -2.17 -13.83 -0.81
CA SER A 83 -1.25 -14.83 -1.38
C SER A 83 -0.27 -15.36 -0.32
N ASN A 84 0.66 -16.21 -0.74
CA ASN A 84 1.73 -16.76 0.11
C ASN A 84 3.06 -16.02 -0.05
N GLU A 85 3.11 -14.95 -0.84
CA GLU A 85 4.34 -14.25 -1.21
C GLU A 85 4.33 -12.81 -0.68
N THR A 86 5.52 -12.22 -0.55
CA THR A 86 5.66 -10.79 -0.26
C THR A 86 5.37 -10.01 -1.53
N HIS A 87 4.67 -8.89 -1.40
CA HIS A 87 4.33 -8.01 -2.51
C HIS A 87 4.50 -6.55 -2.13
N PHE A 88 4.48 -5.68 -3.11
CA PHE A 88 4.24 -4.24 -2.93
C PHE A 88 3.36 -3.75 -4.09
N ILE A 89 3.03 -2.47 -4.12
CA ILE A 89 2.34 -1.86 -5.26
C ILE A 89 3.02 -0.53 -5.59
N LEU A 90 3.80 -0.51 -6.66
CA LEU A 90 4.33 0.73 -7.25
C LEU A 90 3.30 1.30 -8.21
N PHE A 91 3.11 2.61 -8.23
CA PHE A 91 2.26 3.33 -9.17
C PHE A 91 3.10 4.13 -10.14
N ASP A 92 3.15 3.65 -11.38
CA ASP A 92 3.88 4.29 -12.45
C ASP A 92 2.91 5.06 -13.34
N LYS A 93 3.05 6.38 -13.37
CA LYS A 93 2.31 7.21 -14.32
C LYS A 93 3.08 7.21 -15.63
N TYR A 94 2.45 6.66 -16.65
CA TYR A 94 3.05 6.53 -17.97
C TYR A 94 2.86 7.82 -18.78
N PRO A 95 3.79 8.13 -19.70
CA PRO A 95 3.64 9.27 -20.61
C PRO A 95 2.41 9.09 -21.50
N GLU A 96 1.87 10.21 -21.99
CA GLU A 96 0.63 10.23 -22.76
C GLU A 96 0.70 9.27 -23.97
N GLY A 97 -0.35 8.45 -24.13
CA GLY A 97 -0.45 7.49 -25.23
C GLY A 97 0.30 6.18 -25.00
N LYS A 98 1.04 6.01 -23.90
CA LYS A 98 1.64 4.73 -23.50
C LYS A 98 0.73 3.95 -22.55
N THR A 99 0.71 2.64 -22.75
CA THR A 99 -0.18 1.70 -22.06
C THR A 99 0.58 0.48 -21.57
N ILE A 100 -0.08 -0.38 -20.80
CA ILE A 100 0.51 -1.67 -20.38
C ILE A 100 0.93 -2.55 -21.57
N LYS A 101 0.23 -2.45 -22.70
CA LYS A 101 0.59 -3.20 -23.92
C LYS A 101 1.89 -2.71 -24.54
N ASP A 102 2.23 -1.44 -24.34
CA ASP A 102 3.50 -0.87 -24.80
C ASP A 102 4.64 -1.31 -23.86
N ALA A 103 4.41 -1.32 -22.54
CA ALA A 103 5.35 -1.91 -21.59
C ALA A 103 5.62 -3.39 -21.88
N GLU A 104 4.58 -4.20 -22.04
CA GLU A 104 4.71 -5.64 -22.37
C GLU A 104 5.52 -5.88 -23.65
N ARG A 105 5.38 -5.00 -24.65
CA ARG A 105 6.05 -5.15 -25.95
C ARG A 105 7.48 -4.60 -25.96
N GLU A 106 7.73 -3.48 -25.27
CA GLU A 106 8.93 -2.68 -25.44
C GLU A 106 9.82 -2.64 -24.19
N VAL A 107 9.24 -2.82 -22.99
CA VAL A 107 9.94 -2.75 -21.69
C VAL A 107 10.19 -4.15 -21.12
N GLY A 108 9.18 -5.01 -21.13
CA GLY A 108 9.24 -6.38 -20.60
C GLY A 108 10.40 -7.21 -21.17
N PRO A 109 10.57 -7.32 -22.51
CA PRO A 109 11.62 -8.17 -23.08
C PRO A 109 13.05 -7.70 -22.74
N PRO A 110 13.42 -6.41 -22.85
CA PRO A 110 14.72 -5.93 -22.38
C PRO A 110 14.97 -6.20 -20.89
N PHE A 111 13.96 -6.01 -20.03
CA PHE A 111 14.10 -6.30 -18.60
C PHE A 111 14.31 -7.78 -18.32
N GLN A 112 13.52 -8.65 -18.97
CA GLN A 112 13.67 -10.09 -18.80
C GLN A 112 15.05 -10.58 -19.28
N GLU A 113 15.51 -10.08 -20.43
CA GLU A 113 16.87 -10.39 -20.93
C GLU A 113 17.94 -9.93 -19.93
N GLY A 114 17.84 -8.70 -19.42
CA GLY A 114 18.76 -8.18 -18.42
C GLY A 114 18.78 -9.02 -17.14
N MET A 115 17.62 -9.47 -16.68
CA MET A 115 17.51 -10.33 -15.50
C MET A 115 18.04 -11.74 -15.72
N ASP A 116 17.79 -12.34 -16.88
CA ASP A 116 18.34 -13.65 -17.23
C ASP A 116 19.88 -13.60 -17.22
N LEU A 117 20.46 -12.50 -17.73
CA LEU A 117 21.90 -12.24 -17.71
C LEU A 117 22.44 -12.00 -16.30
N ILE A 118 21.74 -11.22 -15.46
CA ILE A 118 22.10 -11.06 -14.04
C ILE A 118 22.13 -12.40 -13.33
N ASN A 119 21.10 -13.23 -13.53
CA ASN A 119 21.01 -14.56 -12.92
C ASN A 119 22.10 -15.52 -13.42
N ALA A 120 22.60 -15.33 -14.64
CA ALA A 120 23.75 -16.03 -15.20
C ALA A 120 25.11 -15.47 -14.74
N GLY A 121 25.13 -14.34 -14.01
CA GLY A 121 26.35 -13.66 -13.57
C GLY A 121 27.01 -12.79 -14.66
N GLU A 122 26.29 -12.46 -15.73
CA GLU A 122 26.76 -11.69 -16.89
C GLU A 122 26.36 -10.21 -16.79
N ILE A 123 26.82 -9.54 -15.74
CA ILE A 123 26.36 -8.18 -15.36
C ILE A 123 26.60 -7.14 -16.45
N GLU A 124 27.75 -7.16 -17.13
CA GLU A 124 28.04 -6.19 -18.19
C GLU A 124 27.06 -6.31 -19.37
N LYS A 125 26.67 -7.54 -19.73
CA LYS A 125 25.68 -7.77 -20.79
C LYS A 125 24.26 -7.40 -20.34
N ALA A 126 23.96 -7.55 -19.06
CA ALA A 126 22.68 -7.09 -18.53
C ALA A 126 22.50 -5.58 -18.73
N SER A 127 23.55 -4.78 -18.54
CA SER A 127 23.51 -3.34 -18.85
C SER A 127 23.26 -3.06 -20.33
N GLU A 128 23.81 -3.85 -21.24
CA GLU A 128 23.51 -3.74 -22.69
C GLU A 128 22.04 -4.06 -23.00
N ALA A 129 21.46 -5.05 -22.30
CA ALA A 129 20.04 -5.38 -22.45
C ALA A 129 19.14 -4.24 -21.95
N PHE A 130 19.43 -3.66 -20.77
CA PHE A 130 18.70 -2.49 -20.27
C PHE A 130 18.86 -1.25 -21.17
N GLY A 131 19.99 -1.13 -21.87
CA GLY A 131 20.20 -0.09 -22.89
C GLY A 131 19.24 -0.16 -24.08
N LYS A 132 18.47 -1.25 -24.24
CA LYS A 132 17.44 -1.40 -25.27
C LYS A 132 16.07 -0.87 -24.84
N LEU A 133 15.94 -0.38 -23.60
CA LEU A 133 14.70 0.23 -23.13
C LEU A 133 14.33 1.43 -24.02
N PRO A 134 13.05 1.61 -24.33
CA PRO A 134 12.62 2.67 -25.23
C PRO A 134 12.79 4.04 -24.55
N GLU A 135 13.07 5.08 -25.33
CA GLU A 135 13.34 6.43 -24.80
C GLU A 135 12.21 6.94 -23.88
N TRP A 136 10.96 6.64 -24.22
CA TRP A 136 9.79 7.05 -23.44
C TRP A 136 9.76 6.44 -22.03
N PHE A 137 10.48 5.34 -21.77
CA PHE A 137 10.52 4.73 -20.44
C PHE A 137 11.15 5.68 -19.40
N GLN A 138 12.07 6.55 -19.82
CA GLN A 138 12.66 7.57 -18.94
C GLN A 138 11.67 8.67 -18.53
N GLU A 139 10.51 8.74 -19.19
CA GLU A 139 9.43 9.69 -18.87
C GLU A 139 8.40 9.11 -17.89
N VAL A 140 8.54 7.84 -17.48
CA VAL A 140 7.68 7.23 -16.47
C VAL A 140 7.90 7.93 -15.13
N GLU A 141 6.82 8.38 -14.52
CA GLU A 141 6.87 9.04 -13.22
C GLU A 141 6.45 8.07 -12.11
N TYR A 142 7.34 7.84 -11.14
CA TYR A 142 7.03 7.08 -9.92
C TYR A 142 6.16 7.93 -8.98
N LYS A 143 4.93 7.47 -8.72
CA LYS A 143 3.91 8.18 -7.91
C LYS A 143 3.66 7.48 -6.58
N GLY A 144 4.64 6.74 -6.08
CA GLY A 144 4.61 6.03 -4.82
C GLY A 144 3.67 4.83 -4.87
N GLY A 145 3.03 4.53 -3.74
CA GLY A 145 2.19 3.36 -3.60
C GLY A 145 2.41 2.61 -2.30
N VAL A 146 1.97 1.36 -2.25
CA VAL A 146 2.01 0.55 -1.03
C VAL A 146 3.37 -0.11 -0.92
N GLY A 147 4.09 0.14 0.19
CA GLY A 147 5.35 -0.53 0.49
C GLY A 147 5.20 -2.05 0.62
N LEU A 148 6.33 -2.74 0.76
CA LEU A 148 6.41 -4.19 0.92
C LEU A 148 5.47 -4.68 2.03
N ILE A 149 4.76 -5.76 1.74
CA ILE A 149 3.82 -6.39 2.64
C ILE A 149 3.96 -7.91 2.57
N SER A 150 4.16 -8.52 3.74
CA SER A 150 4.27 -9.98 3.85
C SER A 150 2.98 -10.69 3.46
N ALA A 151 3.09 -11.98 3.18
CA ALA A 151 1.97 -12.88 2.94
C ALA A 151 0.86 -12.73 4.00
N LYS A 152 -0.40 -12.95 3.57
CA LYS A 152 -1.59 -12.96 4.43
C LYS A 152 -1.77 -11.70 5.29
N SER A 153 -1.30 -10.55 4.81
CA SER A 153 -1.33 -9.28 5.56
C SER A 153 -2.14 -8.21 4.82
N THR A 154 -2.40 -7.09 5.51
CA THR A 154 -3.06 -5.90 4.93
C THR A 154 -2.27 -4.66 5.29
N ALA A 155 -2.06 -3.78 4.31
CA ALA A 155 -1.39 -2.50 4.48
C ALA A 155 -2.27 -1.38 3.93
N GLN A 156 -2.01 -0.15 4.38
CA GLN A 156 -2.73 1.02 3.94
C GLN A 156 -1.77 2.16 3.64
N SER A 157 -1.84 2.68 2.42
CA SER A 157 -1.06 3.85 1.99
C SER A 157 -1.97 4.87 1.30
N THR A 158 -1.71 6.15 1.52
CA THR A 158 -2.44 7.26 0.92
C THR A 158 -1.50 8.05 0.02
N ILE A 159 -1.89 8.20 -1.24
CA ILE A 159 -1.13 8.92 -2.28
C ILE A 159 -2.05 9.87 -3.05
N TYR A 160 -1.46 10.87 -3.69
CA TYR A 160 -2.18 11.77 -4.58
C TYR A 160 -1.98 11.33 -6.03
N LEU A 161 -3.07 11.16 -6.78
CA LEU A 161 -3.04 10.77 -8.19
C LEU A 161 -3.59 11.88 -9.08
N GLU A 162 -2.79 12.35 -10.02
CA GLU A 162 -3.23 13.21 -11.11
C GLU A 162 -3.93 12.39 -12.19
N PRO A 163 -4.78 13.02 -13.04
CA PRO A 163 -5.30 12.36 -14.23
C PRO A 163 -4.19 11.79 -15.13
N GLY A 164 -4.42 10.61 -15.68
CA GLY A 164 -3.47 9.94 -16.57
C GLY A 164 -3.60 8.42 -16.53
N THR A 165 -2.76 7.75 -17.31
CA THR A 165 -2.66 6.29 -17.36
C THR A 165 -1.59 5.82 -16.39
N TYR A 166 -1.98 4.96 -15.47
CA TYR A 166 -1.09 4.35 -14.49
C TYR A 166 -0.95 2.86 -14.74
N ILE A 167 0.23 2.33 -14.49
CA ILE A 167 0.44 0.89 -14.30
C ILE A 167 0.79 0.69 -12.83
N ILE A 168 0.03 -0.18 -12.18
CA ILE A 168 0.44 -0.71 -10.89
C ILE A 168 1.18 -2.02 -11.09
N GLU A 169 2.32 -2.18 -10.42
CA GLU A 169 3.12 -3.39 -10.56
C GLU A 169 3.79 -3.83 -9.26
N CYS A 170 4.23 -5.08 -9.27
CA CYS A 170 5.16 -5.65 -8.30
C CYS A 170 6.25 -6.42 -9.03
N TYR A 171 7.51 -6.14 -8.71
CA TYR A 171 8.68 -6.83 -9.21
C TYR A 171 9.43 -7.58 -8.08
N VAL A 172 8.74 -8.06 -7.05
CA VAL A 172 9.33 -9.11 -6.20
C VAL A 172 9.61 -10.35 -7.07
N LYS A 173 10.69 -11.08 -6.80
CA LYS A 173 11.05 -12.28 -7.55
C LYS A 173 10.44 -13.53 -6.94
N MET A 174 9.89 -14.38 -7.80
CA MET A 174 9.52 -15.75 -7.46
C MET A 174 10.74 -16.57 -7.04
N PRO A 175 10.56 -17.75 -6.42
CA PRO A 175 11.67 -18.63 -6.03
C PRO A 175 12.61 -19.08 -7.17
N ASN A 176 12.18 -18.94 -8.43
CA ASN A 176 13.01 -19.21 -9.61
C ASN A 176 13.77 -17.98 -10.13
N GLY A 177 13.62 -16.81 -9.51
CA GLY A 177 14.30 -15.57 -9.86
C GLY A 177 13.58 -14.70 -10.89
N VAL A 178 12.41 -15.10 -11.36
CA VAL A 178 11.58 -14.32 -12.30
C VAL A 178 10.71 -13.33 -11.53
N PHE A 179 10.58 -12.10 -12.02
CA PHE A 179 9.73 -11.08 -11.39
C PHE A 179 8.24 -11.39 -11.50
N HIS A 180 7.46 -10.96 -10.49
CA HIS A 180 6.01 -11.16 -10.44
C HIS A 180 5.28 -10.47 -11.60
N ASN A 181 5.70 -9.28 -12.02
CA ASN A 181 5.10 -8.56 -13.15
C ASN A 181 5.23 -9.33 -14.47
N THR A 182 6.34 -10.06 -14.70
CA THR A 182 6.47 -10.99 -15.84
C THR A 182 5.42 -12.09 -15.82
N ASP A 183 4.95 -12.52 -14.63
CA ASP A 183 3.90 -13.54 -14.46
C ASP A 183 2.49 -12.94 -14.26
N GLY A 184 2.29 -11.68 -14.65
CA GLY A 184 0.97 -11.03 -14.69
C GLY A 184 0.62 -10.16 -13.49
N MET A 185 1.56 -9.91 -12.57
CA MET A 185 1.36 -9.00 -11.44
C MET A 185 1.57 -7.52 -11.80
N SER A 186 0.87 -7.10 -12.85
CA SER A 186 0.79 -5.71 -13.30
C SER A 186 -0.65 -5.42 -13.75
N LYS A 187 -1.12 -4.19 -13.57
CA LYS A 187 -2.46 -3.79 -14.00
C LYS A 187 -2.50 -2.32 -14.37
N GLN A 188 -3.08 -2.01 -15.53
CA GLN A 188 -3.37 -0.63 -15.92
C GLN A 188 -4.59 -0.08 -15.16
N ILE A 189 -4.48 1.17 -14.71
CA ILE A 189 -5.55 1.96 -14.09
C ILE A 189 -5.61 3.30 -14.81
N GLU A 190 -6.79 3.70 -15.27
CA GLU A 190 -7.02 5.03 -15.82
C GLU A 190 -7.53 5.97 -14.73
N VAL A 191 -6.81 7.05 -14.48
CA VAL A 191 -7.20 8.08 -13.52
C VAL A 191 -7.85 9.24 -14.28
N ILE A 192 -9.14 9.45 -14.05
CA ILE A 192 -9.91 10.49 -14.71
C ILE A 192 -10.03 11.74 -13.84
N LYS A 193 -10.09 12.91 -14.48
CA LYS A 193 -10.24 14.18 -13.78
C LYS A 193 -11.54 14.20 -12.95
N ALA A 194 -11.40 14.55 -11.68
CA ALA A 194 -12.48 14.83 -10.75
C ALA A 194 -12.10 16.01 -9.85
N ASP A 195 -13.07 16.57 -9.14
CA ASP A 195 -12.82 17.59 -8.13
C ASP A 195 -12.11 16.93 -6.93
N SER A 196 -10.86 17.31 -6.70
CA SER A 196 -10.10 16.78 -5.56
C SER A 196 -10.54 17.47 -4.28
N LEU A 197 -10.89 16.67 -3.29
CA LEU A 197 -11.08 17.14 -1.92
C LEU A 197 -9.73 17.32 -1.23
N LYS A 198 -9.71 18.13 -0.18
CA LYS A 198 -8.55 18.28 0.69
C LYS A 198 -8.31 16.96 1.42
N LEU A 199 -7.04 16.57 1.54
CA LEU A 199 -6.64 15.47 2.41
C LEU A 199 -6.98 15.83 3.86
N ASP A 200 -7.87 15.06 4.46
CA ASP A 200 -8.23 15.15 5.88
C ASP A 200 -7.63 13.93 6.59
N LEU A 201 -6.31 13.97 6.73
CA LEU A 201 -5.52 12.94 7.39
C LEU A 201 -4.53 13.65 8.32
N ILE A 202 -4.47 13.19 9.57
CA ILE A 202 -3.53 13.71 10.56
C ILE A 202 -2.43 12.67 10.73
N GLU A 203 -1.18 13.08 10.51
CA GLU A 203 -0.01 12.26 10.80
C GLU A 203 0.35 12.29 12.29
N ASP A 204 0.80 11.14 12.81
CA ASP A 204 1.43 11.03 14.12
C ASP A 204 2.94 11.32 14.03
N TYR A 205 3.56 10.91 12.91
CA TYR A 205 5.00 10.95 12.72
C TYR A 205 5.38 11.33 11.30
N ILE A 206 6.57 11.91 11.14
CA ILE A 206 7.14 12.30 9.84
C ILE A 206 8.44 11.52 9.62
N ILE A 207 8.56 10.92 8.43
CA ILE A 207 9.79 10.32 7.91
C ILE A 207 10.23 11.19 6.73
N GLU A 208 11.43 11.77 6.80
CA GLU A 208 12.04 12.40 5.62
C GLU A 208 12.94 11.38 4.92
N LEU A 209 12.88 11.31 3.61
CA LEU A 209 13.73 10.45 2.79
C LEU A 209 14.51 11.31 1.80
N ASP A 210 15.83 11.39 1.97
CA ASP A 210 16.70 12.26 1.17
C ASP A 210 17.96 11.53 0.72
N ALA A 211 18.34 11.68 -0.55
CA ALA A 211 19.48 11.00 -1.17
C ALA A 211 20.83 11.27 -0.48
N ASN A 212 20.96 12.37 0.26
CA ASN A 212 22.19 12.74 0.96
C ASN A 212 22.17 12.36 2.45
N LYS A 213 20.98 12.20 3.04
CA LYS A 213 20.81 11.93 4.49
C LYS A 213 20.31 10.52 4.80
N GLY A 214 19.84 9.80 3.79
CA GLY A 214 19.12 8.54 3.95
C GLY A 214 17.72 8.76 4.53
N ILE A 215 17.28 7.83 5.37
CA ILE A 215 16.06 7.99 6.17
C ILE A 215 16.38 8.97 7.31
N VAL A 216 15.50 9.94 7.59
CA VAL A 216 15.58 10.78 8.79
C VAL A 216 14.32 10.53 9.61
N PHE A 217 14.52 9.86 10.75
CA PHE A 217 13.46 9.50 11.68
C PHE A 217 14.07 9.45 13.09
N LYS A 218 13.57 10.29 14.00
CA LYS A 218 14.12 10.44 15.37
C LYS A 218 13.05 10.40 16.46
N GLU A 219 11.87 9.89 16.12
CA GLU A 219 10.70 9.93 16.98
C GLU A 219 10.65 8.73 17.94
N VAL A 220 10.02 8.95 19.10
CA VAL A 220 9.66 7.86 20.02
C VAL A 220 8.26 7.37 19.64
N VAL A 221 8.19 6.17 19.10
CA VAL A 221 6.95 5.61 18.56
C VAL A 221 6.15 4.90 19.65
N SER A 222 4.85 5.21 19.72
CA SER A 222 3.90 4.60 20.65
C SER A 222 3.03 3.54 19.95
N PRO A 223 2.54 2.52 20.67
CA PRO A 223 1.62 1.51 20.15
C PRO A 223 0.29 2.09 19.67
N GLY A 224 -0.47 1.27 18.94
CA GLY A 224 -1.79 1.59 18.41
C GLY A 224 -1.76 1.95 16.93
N GLU A 225 -2.91 2.41 16.42
CA GLU A 225 -3.00 2.92 15.05
C GLU A 225 -2.21 4.21 14.92
N LYS A 226 -1.28 4.23 13.97
CA LYS A 226 -0.38 5.33 13.68
C LYS A 226 -0.37 5.63 12.19
N THR A 227 -0.36 6.91 11.86
CA THR A 227 -0.17 7.41 10.50
C THR A 227 1.19 8.07 10.39
N PHE A 228 1.99 7.59 9.45
CA PHE A 228 3.29 8.16 9.10
C PHE A 228 3.15 8.96 7.82
N LYS A 229 3.59 10.21 7.84
CA LYS A 229 3.84 11.00 6.63
C LYS A 229 5.26 10.71 6.14
N VAL A 230 5.41 10.48 4.85
CA VAL A 230 6.70 10.32 4.19
C VAL A 230 6.90 11.50 3.25
N GLU A 231 7.98 12.24 3.45
CA GLU A 231 8.38 13.38 2.62
C GLU A 231 9.61 13.00 1.79
N PHE A 232 9.47 13.04 0.46
CA PHE A 232 10.54 12.71 -0.46
C PHE A 232 11.35 13.98 -0.78
N GLY A 233 12.55 14.05 -0.22
CA GLY A 233 13.55 15.09 -0.48
C GLY A 233 14.27 14.90 -1.81
N GLU A 234 15.57 15.23 -1.88
CA GLU A 234 16.37 14.91 -3.07
C GLU A 234 16.33 13.39 -3.31
N GLN A 235 16.19 12.99 -4.58
CA GLN A 235 16.19 11.59 -4.99
C GLN A 235 17.29 11.35 -6.01
N LYS A 236 17.76 10.10 -6.07
CA LYS A 236 18.73 9.64 -7.06
C LYS A 236 18.43 8.19 -7.41
N LEU A 237 18.79 7.79 -8.62
CA LEU A 237 18.84 6.39 -8.97
C LEU A 237 20.00 5.72 -8.21
N HIS A 238 19.73 4.57 -7.62
CA HIS A 238 20.74 3.68 -7.05
C HIS A 238 21.26 2.72 -8.11
N GLU A 239 22.22 1.87 -7.74
CA GLU A 239 22.92 0.96 -8.66
C GLU A 239 21.98 -0.13 -9.23
N ASN A 240 20.82 -0.33 -8.61
CA ASN A 240 19.70 -1.14 -9.09
C ASN A 240 18.63 -0.29 -9.80
N TYR A 241 18.94 0.90 -10.32
CA TYR A 241 18.04 1.73 -11.14
C TYR A 241 16.69 2.14 -10.51
N VAL A 242 16.50 1.99 -9.20
CA VAL A 242 15.34 2.54 -8.47
C VAL A 242 15.76 3.71 -7.60
N MET A 243 14.79 4.55 -7.22
CA MET A 243 14.99 5.61 -6.23
C MET A 243 14.75 5.09 -4.82
N SER A 244 15.00 5.92 -3.80
CA SER A 244 14.76 5.49 -2.43
C SER A 244 13.25 5.46 -2.16
N ASP A 245 12.79 4.37 -1.56
CA ASP A 245 11.48 4.20 -0.95
C ASP A 245 11.63 3.97 0.57
N VAL A 246 10.55 3.63 1.27
CA VAL A 246 10.63 3.25 2.69
C VAL A 246 9.58 2.20 3.07
N HIS A 247 10.06 1.10 3.63
CA HIS A 247 9.25 -0.03 4.11
C HIS A 247 9.32 -0.13 5.62
N LEU A 248 8.17 -0.36 6.25
CA LEU A 248 8.10 -0.66 7.68
C LEU A 248 8.13 -2.17 7.89
N VAL A 249 9.06 -2.62 8.73
CA VAL A 249 9.32 -4.04 8.97
C VAL A 249 9.29 -4.31 10.47
N TRP A 250 8.52 -5.31 10.90
CA TRP A 250 8.65 -5.91 12.22
C TRP A 250 9.90 -6.80 12.26
N VAL A 251 10.66 -6.71 13.34
CA VAL A 251 11.91 -7.44 13.54
C VAL A 251 11.77 -8.36 14.76
N ASP A 252 11.85 -9.67 14.54
CA ASP A 252 11.84 -10.65 15.63
C ASP A 252 13.12 -10.55 16.48
N ASP A 253 13.02 -10.96 17.75
CA ASP A 253 14.16 -10.99 18.65
C ASP A 253 15.27 -11.92 18.11
N GLY A 254 16.47 -11.38 17.96
CA GLY A 254 17.63 -12.11 17.42
C GLY A 254 17.64 -12.27 15.89
N ALA A 255 16.70 -11.65 15.17
CA ALA A 255 16.74 -11.62 13.70
C ALA A 255 18.03 -10.95 13.18
N ASP A 256 18.59 -11.52 12.12
CA ASP A 256 19.84 -11.05 11.51
C ASP A 256 19.55 -9.93 10.51
N ILE A 257 19.74 -8.68 10.94
CA ILE A 257 19.54 -7.47 10.12
C ILE A 257 20.35 -7.50 8.82
N SER A 258 21.50 -8.18 8.79
CA SER A 258 22.30 -8.26 7.55
C SER A 258 21.58 -9.02 6.44
N LYS A 259 20.71 -9.99 6.78
CA LYS A 259 19.86 -10.69 5.81
C LYS A 259 18.79 -9.77 5.24
N LEU A 260 18.19 -8.92 6.08
CA LEU A 260 17.24 -7.92 5.60
C LEU A 260 17.96 -6.91 4.68
N ASN A 261 19.11 -6.38 5.11
CA ASN A 261 19.91 -5.43 4.33
C ASN A 261 20.27 -5.95 2.93
N SER A 262 20.74 -7.20 2.84
CA SER A 262 21.13 -7.81 1.57
C SER A 262 19.93 -8.18 0.69
N TRP A 263 18.79 -8.53 1.29
CA TRP A 263 17.58 -8.87 0.55
C TRP A 263 16.94 -7.69 -0.17
N MET A 264 17.24 -6.44 0.21
CA MET A 264 16.63 -5.26 -0.42
C MET A 264 17.21 -4.87 -1.79
N ASN A 265 18.08 -5.70 -2.39
CA ASN A 265 18.69 -5.40 -3.67
C ASN A 265 18.15 -6.35 -4.76
N TRP A 266 17.17 -5.92 -5.57
CA TRP A 266 16.66 -6.78 -6.64
C TRP A 266 17.72 -7.21 -7.66
N ALA A 267 18.78 -6.43 -7.85
CA ALA A 267 19.86 -6.69 -8.81
C ALA A 267 20.84 -7.77 -8.33
N ASP A 268 20.81 -8.15 -7.05
CA ASP A 268 21.40 -9.42 -6.60
C ASP A 268 20.47 -10.56 -7.05
N PRO A 269 20.96 -11.62 -7.72
CA PRO A 269 20.13 -12.76 -8.14
C PRO A 269 19.21 -13.30 -7.03
N LYS A 270 19.65 -13.25 -5.76
CA LYS A 270 18.88 -13.71 -4.59
C LYS A 270 18.21 -12.60 -3.78
N GLY A 271 18.52 -11.34 -4.04
CA GLY A 271 17.83 -10.22 -3.39
C GLY A 271 16.39 -10.09 -3.91
N LEU A 272 15.48 -9.55 -3.11
CA LEU A 272 14.06 -9.39 -3.39
C LEU A 272 13.35 -10.68 -3.86
N GLN A 273 13.92 -11.85 -3.51
CA GLN A 273 13.43 -13.15 -3.93
C GLN A 273 12.59 -13.79 -2.81
N THR A 274 11.43 -14.35 -3.17
CA THR A 274 10.62 -15.18 -2.27
C THR A 274 11.40 -16.47 -1.93
N PRO A 275 11.44 -16.89 -0.65
CA PRO A 275 10.82 -16.24 0.50
C PRO A 275 11.62 -15.05 1.02
N ALA A 276 10.91 -14.05 1.56
CA ALA A 276 11.53 -13.00 2.35
C ALA A 276 12.32 -13.57 3.55
N PRO A 277 13.35 -12.87 4.07
CA PRO A 277 14.20 -13.41 5.12
C PRO A 277 13.43 -13.71 6.40
N GLU A 278 13.76 -14.84 7.04
CA GLU A 278 13.16 -15.24 8.31
C GLU A 278 13.46 -14.21 9.42
N GLY A 279 12.51 -14.05 10.35
CA GLY A 279 12.59 -13.07 11.43
C GLY A 279 12.10 -11.67 11.07
N PHE A 280 11.59 -11.47 9.85
CA PHE A 280 11.08 -10.19 9.37
C PHE A 280 9.65 -10.31 8.86
N LYS A 281 8.83 -9.32 9.22
CA LYS A 281 7.48 -9.17 8.65
C LYS A 281 7.28 -7.76 8.12
N PHE A 282 7.09 -7.64 6.81
CA PHE A 282 6.81 -6.39 6.14
C PHE A 282 5.36 -5.96 6.37
N LEU A 283 5.17 -4.70 6.76
CA LEU A 283 3.89 -4.14 7.22
C LEU A 283 3.31 -3.05 6.30
N GLY A 284 3.92 -2.86 5.13
CA GLY A 284 3.64 -1.76 4.22
C GLY A 284 4.75 -0.70 4.23
N GLY A 285 4.38 0.53 3.95
CA GLY A 285 5.30 1.64 3.76
C GLY A 285 4.88 2.49 2.57
N MET A 286 5.84 3.17 1.96
CA MET A 286 5.63 4.02 0.81
C MET A 286 6.68 3.70 -0.26
N GLN A 287 6.21 3.42 -1.47
CA GLN A 287 7.07 3.32 -2.66
C GLN A 287 7.62 4.69 -3.06
N GLU A 288 8.65 4.69 -3.90
CA GLU A 288 9.39 5.87 -4.29
C GLU A 288 8.55 6.92 -5.03
N MET A 289 8.90 8.17 -4.80
CA MET A 289 8.35 9.33 -5.49
C MET A 289 9.49 10.27 -5.87
N ASN A 290 9.28 11.07 -6.91
CA ASN A 290 10.15 12.20 -7.22
C ASN A 290 10.24 13.20 -6.04
N LYS A 291 11.31 14.02 -6.06
CA LYS A 291 11.49 15.11 -5.09
C LYS A 291 10.24 15.96 -4.94
N GLY A 292 9.88 16.27 -3.70
CA GLY A 292 8.68 17.00 -3.32
C GLY A 292 7.44 16.11 -3.20
N GLY A 293 7.54 14.82 -3.51
CA GLY A 293 6.49 13.84 -3.27
C GLY A 293 6.15 13.71 -1.79
N VAL A 294 4.88 13.47 -1.51
CA VAL A 294 4.36 13.22 -0.16
C VAL A 294 3.38 12.07 -0.22
N GLY A 295 3.57 11.08 0.65
CA GLY A 295 2.65 9.99 0.85
C GLY A 295 2.45 9.72 2.34
N TYR A 296 1.45 8.90 2.66
CA TYR A 296 1.19 8.49 4.04
C TYR A 296 0.99 6.98 4.12
N PHE A 297 1.39 6.34 5.20
CA PHE A 297 0.95 4.97 5.48
C PHE A 297 0.40 4.86 6.90
N THR A 298 -0.65 4.06 7.06
CA THR A 298 -1.33 3.84 8.34
C THR A 298 -1.15 2.40 8.76
N VAL A 299 -0.74 2.18 10.00
CA VAL A 299 -0.41 0.86 10.55
C VAL A 299 -0.80 0.77 12.01
N ASN A 300 -1.25 -0.40 12.45
CA ASN A 300 -1.49 -0.66 13.87
C ASN A 300 -0.25 -1.31 14.49
N LEU A 301 0.48 -0.56 15.30
CA LEU A 301 1.74 -0.96 15.91
C LEU A 301 1.51 -1.65 17.26
N LYS A 302 2.27 -2.72 17.49
CA LYS A 302 2.44 -3.34 18.81
C LYS A 302 3.80 -2.95 19.38
N SER A 303 3.95 -3.02 20.70
CA SER A 303 5.27 -2.89 21.32
C SER A 303 6.22 -3.96 20.77
N GLY A 304 7.46 -3.59 20.46
CA GLY A 304 8.44 -4.47 19.81
C GLY A 304 9.50 -3.74 18.98
N ASN A 305 10.30 -4.52 18.25
CA ASN A 305 11.39 -4.01 17.41
C ASN A 305 10.93 -3.84 15.96
N TYR A 306 11.36 -2.75 15.34
CA TYR A 306 11.01 -2.42 13.97
C TYR A 306 12.23 -1.89 13.20
N ALA A 307 12.15 -1.95 11.88
CA ALA A 307 13.03 -1.26 10.97
C ALA A 307 12.25 -0.44 9.94
N LEU A 308 12.81 0.71 9.57
CA LEU A 308 12.53 1.40 8.32
C LEU A 308 13.67 1.08 7.35
N ILE A 309 13.35 0.66 6.14
CA ILE A 309 14.36 0.25 5.16
C ILE A 309 13.94 0.55 3.72
N ALA A 310 14.88 0.94 2.86
CA ALA A 310 14.65 1.14 1.42
C ALA A 310 15.07 -0.06 0.57
N GLU A 311 14.43 -0.27 -0.59
CA GLU A 311 14.75 -1.26 -1.62
C GLU A 311 15.93 -0.80 -2.50
N VAL A 312 17.12 -0.76 -1.93
CA VAL A 312 18.33 -0.34 -2.64
C VAL A 312 19.51 -1.27 -2.29
N PRO A 313 20.62 -1.25 -3.06
CA PRO A 313 21.83 -1.98 -2.72
C PRO A 313 22.43 -1.41 -1.43
N ASP A 314 22.69 -2.30 -0.47
CA ASP A 314 23.27 -1.99 0.84
C ASP A 314 22.63 -0.76 1.55
N PRO A 315 21.33 -0.82 1.91
CA PRO A 315 20.64 0.32 2.53
C PRO A 315 21.32 0.81 3.80
N GLN A 316 21.92 -0.08 4.59
CA GLN A 316 22.56 0.24 5.86
C GLN A 316 23.73 1.20 5.70
N SER A 317 24.66 0.99 4.76
CA SER A 317 25.79 1.91 4.57
C SER A 317 25.36 3.28 4.06
N LYS A 318 24.19 3.35 3.41
CA LYS A 318 23.57 4.57 2.86
C LYS A 318 22.68 5.30 3.87
N GLY A 319 22.55 4.81 5.11
CA GLY A 319 21.62 5.38 6.10
C GLY A 319 20.14 5.17 5.75
N LEU A 320 19.86 4.25 4.83
CA LEU A 320 18.53 3.83 4.36
C LEU A 320 18.05 2.55 5.07
N LEU A 321 18.65 2.22 6.21
CA LEU A 321 18.16 1.24 7.18
C LEU A 321 18.23 1.88 8.57
N LYS A 322 17.09 1.93 9.26
CA LYS A 322 17.00 2.41 10.66
C LYS A 322 16.15 1.49 11.50
N THR A 323 16.71 1.03 12.61
CA THR A 323 15.97 0.26 13.62
C THR A 323 15.42 1.17 14.71
N PHE A 324 14.25 0.85 15.24
CA PHE A 324 13.64 1.55 16.37
C PHE A 324 12.75 0.59 17.19
N THR A 325 12.36 1.02 18.38
CA THR A 325 11.44 0.26 19.26
C THR A 325 10.14 1.02 19.43
N VAL A 326 9.04 0.28 19.46
CA VAL A 326 7.74 0.79 19.92
C VAL A 326 7.56 0.35 21.36
N ASN A 327 7.29 1.29 22.25
CA ASN A 327 7.11 1.02 23.69
C ASN A 327 5.67 1.27 24.11
#